data_AF-A0A7Y2E3X1-F1
#
_entry.id   AF-A0A7Y2E3X1-F1
#
_cell.length_a   1.000
_cell.length_b   1.000
_cell.length_c   1.000
_cell.angle_alpha   90.00
_cell.angle_beta   90.00
_cell.angle_gamma   90.00
#
_symmetry.space_group_name_H-M   'P 1'
#
loop_
_entity.id
_entity.type
_entity.pdbx_description
1 polymer ?
#
loop_
_entity_poly.entity_id
_entity_poly.type
_entity_poly.pdbx_seq_one_letter_code
_entity_poly.pdbx_strand_id
1 'polypeptide(L)'
;MIQDNRGLLWFGTYGGGVSVYNGIEFKTYNTNNGLSDNVVNCLFQDSQDNIWFGGDFNTITYFDGKEFHQIDNVDELQNMSIHKIVEDKNGNLWFASRSNGLAMFDGEHFHSFNRENGLSSNRIYDLNTDSNGDVLISTARVGIQIFKHNQWQTYLPNINYDRSYVSSFFLEDDNTIWLNTDDAFI
;
A
#
# COMPACT_ATOMS: atom_id res chain seq x y z
N MET A 1 -7.04 -7.29 6.75
CA MET A 1 -6.75 -7.75 8.13
C MET A 1 -5.25 -7.90 8.25
N ILE A 2 -4.67 -7.52 9.38
CA ILE A 2 -3.28 -7.84 9.74
C ILE A 2 -3.24 -8.42 11.15
N GLN A 3 -2.17 -9.12 11.50
CA GLN A 3 -1.80 -9.41 12.87
C GLN A 3 -0.59 -8.53 13.22
N ASP A 4 -0.67 -7.78 14.32
CA ASP A 4 0.48 -6.98 14.77
C ASP A 4 1.50 -7.83 15.53
N ASN A 5 2.69 -7.27 15.78
CA ASN A 5 3.79 -7.92 16.52
C ASN A 5 3.43 -8.29 17.97
N ARG A 6 2.33 -7.77 18.52
CA ARG A 6 1.81 -8.13 19.85
C ARG A 6 0.74 -9.23 19.79
N GLY A 7 0.42 -9.72 18.59
CA GLY A 7 -0.56 -10.77 18.36
C GLY A 7 -2.00 -10.28 18.23
N LEU A 8 -2.25 -8.97 18.22
CA LEU A 8 -3.60 -8.42 18.03
C LEU A 8 -4.00 -8.52 16.55
N LEU A 9 -5.25 -8.90 16.30
CA LEU A 9 -5.79 -8.92 14.94
C LEU A 9 -6.53 -7.61 14.66
N TRP A 10 -6.13 -6.92 13.60
CA TRP A 10 -6.71 -5.65 13.17
C TRP A 10 -7.52 -5.81 11.89
N PHE A 11 -8.73 -5.26 11.89
CA PHE A 11 -9.71 -5.36 10.81
C PHE A 11 -10.18 -3.98 10.40
N GLY A 12 -9.82 -3.55 9.19
CA GLY A 12 -10.46 -2.41 8.54
C GLY A 12 -11.86 -2.79 8.05
N THR A 13 -12.79 -1.85 8.11
CA THR A 13 -14.18 -2.06 7.72
C THR A 13 -14.65 -0.97 6.76
N TYR A 14 -15.73 -1.24 6.02
CA TYR A 14 -16.34 -0.28 5.11
C TYR A 14 -17.43 0.54 5.85
N GLY A 15 -17.00 1.50 6.67
CA GLY A 15 -17.87 2.47 7.35
C GLY A 15 -18.02 2.29 8.86
N GLY A 16 -17.44 1.24 9.45
CA GLY A 16 -17.42 1.00 10.90
C GLY A 16 -16.11 1.42 11.60
N GLY A 17 -15.10 1.85 10.85
CA GLY A 17 -13.75 2.11 11.33
C GLY A 17 -12.89 0.84 11.40
N VAL A 18 -12.09 0.73 12.45
CA VAL A 18 -11.14 -0.37 12.69
C VAL A 18 -11.57 -1.18 13.91
N SER A 19 -11.75 -2.49 13.74
CA SER A 19 -11.98 -3.40 14.86
C SER A 19 -10.70 -4.16 15.20
N VAL A 20 -10.44 -4.35 16.49
CA VAL A 20 -9.23 -5.01 17.01
C VAL A 20 -9.65 -6.14 17.93
N TYR A 21 -9.11 -7.32 17.71
CA TYR A 21 -9.37 -8.52 18.51
C TYR A 21 -8.11 -8.95 19.24
N ASN A 22 -8.24 -9.14 20.56
CA ASN A 22 -7.14 -9.54 21.44
C ASN A 22 -7.11 -11.05 21.78
N GLY A 23 -7.94 -11.86 21.11
CA GLY A 23 -8.14 -13.27 21.46
C GLY A 23 -9.31 -13.52 22.42
N ILE A 24 -9.93 -12.48 22.97
CA ILE A 24 -11.05 -12.57 23.92
C ILE A 24 -12.22 -11.72 23.45
N GLU A 25 -11.98 -10.46 23.13
CA GLU A 25 -13.01 -9.47 22.78
C GLU A 25 -12.59 -8.58 21.61
N PHE A 26 -13.59 -7.98 20.97
CA PHE A 26 -13.42 -6.97 19.94
C PHE A 26 -13.56 -5.57 20.54
N LYS A 27 -12.67 -4.66 20.12
CA LYS A 27 -12.80 -3.22 20.36
C LYS A 27 -12.77 -2.49 19.03
N THR A 28 -13.71 -1.58 18.82
CA THR A 28 -13.80 -0.80 17.58
C THR A 28 -13.42 0.65 17.81
N TYR A 29 -12.60 1.19 16.91
CA TYR A 29 -12.21 2.58 16.81
C TYR A 29 -12.81 3.19 15.55
N ASN A 30 -13.37 4.39 15.65
CA ASN A 30 -13.97 5.14 14.54
C ASN A 30 -13.51 6.61 14.59
N THR A 31 -14.13 7.48 13.81
CA THR A 31 -13.81 8.92 13.79
C THR A 31 -13.93 9.61 15.15
N ASN A 32 -14.81 9.12 16.05
CA ASN A 32 -14.88 9.63 17.43
C ASN A 32 -13.68 9.25 18.30
N ASN A 33 -12.83 8.34 17.81
CA ASN A 33 -11.63 7.88 18.50
C ASN A 33 -10.33 8.39 17.85
N GLY A 34 -10.43 9.24 16.82
CA GLY A 34 -9.28 9.84 16.16
C GLY A 34 -8.93 9.24 14.80
N LEU A 35 -9.71 8.29 14.25
CA LEU A 35 -9.58 7.93 12.83
C LEU A 35 -10.02 9.10 11.94
N SER A 36 -9.33 9.30 10.81
CA SER A 36 -9.70 10.29 9.81
C SER A 36 -10.96 9.91 9.01
N ASP A 37 -11.20 8.62 8.81
CA ASP A 37 -12.38 8.07 8.14
C ASP A 37 -12.79 6.73 8.78
N ASN A 38 -14.06 6.37 8.66
CA ASN A 38 -14.60 5.07 9.05
C ASN A 38 -14.50 4.02 7.93
N VAL A 39 -14.15 4.42 6.71
CA VAL A 39 -13.81 3.52 5.60
C VAL A 39 -12.31 3.23 5.64
N VAL A 40 -11.95 2.01 6.02
CA VAL A 40 -10.55 1.55 6.08
C VAL A 40 -10.35 0.41 5.09
N ASN A 41 -9.67 0.72 4.00
CA ASN A 41 -9.45 -0.16 2.85
C ASN A 41 -8.25 -1.09 3.05
N CYS A 42 -7.21 -0.62 3.73
CA CYS A 42 -5.99 -1.39 3.98
C CYS A 42 -5.35 -1.03 5.32
N LEU A 43 -4.57 -1.96 5.85
CA LEU A 43 -3.82 -1.82 7.09
C LEU A 43 -2.39 -2.33 6.87
N PHE A 44 -1.44 -1.71 7.54
CA PHE A 44 -0.03 -2.11 7.50
C PHE A 44 0.63 -1.80 8.84
N GLN A 45 1.50 -2.69 9.33
CA GLN A 45 2.35 -2.40 10.47
C GLN A 45 3.75 -2.06 9.95
N ASP A 46 4.26 -0.87 10.31
CA ASP A 46 5.63 -0.47 9.96
C ASP A 46 6.68 -1.07 10.91
N SER A 47 7.95 -0.87 10.57
CA SER A 47 9.11 -1.32 11.33
C SER A 47 9.25 -0.66 12.71
N GLN A 48 8.50 0.41 12.97
CA GLN A 48 8.44 1.14 14.24
C GLN A 48 7.23 0.73 15.09
N ASP A 49 6.55 -0.35 14.72
CA ASP A 49 5.34 -0.89 15.36
C ASP A 49 4.09 0.02 15.23
N ASN A 50 4.11 1.07 14.40
CA ASN A 50 2.93 1.86 14.13
C ASN A 50 1.99 1.09 13.19
N ILE A 51 0.69 1.23 13.42
CA ILE A 51 -0.33 0.66 12.55
C ILE A 51 -0.91 1.75 11.66
N TRP A 52 -0.67 1.63 10.36
CA TRP A 52 -1.16 2.55 9.34
C TRP A 52 -2.49 2.08 8.76
N PHE A 53 -3.39 3.03 8.54
CA PHE A 53 -4.74 2.83 8.01
C PHE A 53 -4.90 3.68 6.75
N GLY A 54 -5.08 3.01 5.61
CA GLY A 54 -5.40 3.67 4.34
C GLY A 54 -6.90 3.66 4.09
N GLY A 55 -7.45 4.83 3.77
CA GLY A 55 -8.87 5.03 3.49
C GLY A 55 -9.12 5.61 2.10
N ASP A 56 -10.33 6.14 1.93
CA ASP A 56 -10.68 6.96 0.80
C ASP A 56 -10.40 8.45 1.10
N PHE A 57 -10.56 9.28 0.07
CA PHE A 57 -10.61 10.75 0.20
C PHE A 57 -9.38 11.40 0.84
N ASN A 58 -8.18 10.93 0.51
CA ASN A 58 -6.90 11.58 0.87
C ASN A 58 -6.57 11.48 2.36
N THR A 59 -7.15 10.48 3.03
CA THR A 59 -6.95 10.32 4.46
C THR A 59 -6.04 9.14 4.77
N ILE A 60 -5.05 9.40 5.62
CA ILE A 60 -4.21 8.39 6.24
C ILE A 60 -4.27 8.65 7.74
N THR A 61 -4.43 7.58 8.52
CA THR A 61 -4.22 7.65 9.97
C THR A 61 -3.18 6.60 10.33
N TYR A 62 -2.36 6.86 11.34
CA TYR A 62 -1.60 5.79 12.00
C TYR A 62 -1.83 5.78 13.51
N PHE A 63 -1.59 4.62 14.15
CA PHE A 63 -1.66 4.43 15.59
C PHE A 63 -0.29 4.02 16.12
N ASP A 64 0.27 4.81 17.03
CA ASP A 64 1.62 4.63 17.59
C ASP A 64 1.68 3.69 18.81
N GLY A 65 0.57 2.99 19.09
CA GLY A 65 0.41 2.19 20.30
C GLY A 65 -0.27 2.93 21.45
N LYS A 66 -0.45 4.25 21.36
CA LYS A 66 -1.08 5.11 22.38
C LYS A 66 -2.20 5.95 21.80
N GLU A 67 -1.97 6.65 20.69
CA GLU A 67 -2.91 7.58 20.08
C GLU A 67 -2.96 7.48 18.55
N PHE A 68 -4.05 7.99 17.99
CA PHE A 68 -4.24 8.06 16.54
C PHE A 68 -3.75 9.41 16.02
N HIS A 69 -2.92 9.36 14.99
CA HIS A 69 -2.34 10.51 14.31
C HIS A 69 -2.90 10.60 12.89
N GLN A 70 -3.64 11.68 12.61
CA GLN A 70 -4.23 11.92 11.30
C GLN A 70 -3.23 12.67 10.41
N ILE A 71 -3.13 12.22 9.17
CA ILE A 71 -2.45 12.91 8.08
C ILE A 71 -3.52 13.18 7.02
N ASP A 72 -3.95 14.43 6.97
CA ASP A 72 -4.99 14.90 6.06
C ASP A 72 -4.51 16.14 5.27
N ASN A 73 -5.27 16.49 4.23
CA ASN A 73 -4.99 17.67 3.38
C ASN A 73 -3.57 17.74 2.79
N VAL A 74 -2.99 16.57 2.52
CA VAL A 74 -1.72 16.45 1.79
C VAL A 74 -2.02 16.45 0.29
N ASP A 75 -1.46 17.42 -0.43
CA ASP A 75 -1.70 17.58 -1.88
C ASP A 75 -1.26 16.33 -2.67
N GLU A 76 -0.21 15.66 -2.24
CA GLU A 76 0.29 14.42 -2.85
C GLU A 76 -0.66 13.23 -2.68
N LEU A 77 -1.58 13.28 -1.72
CA LEU A 77 -2.63 12.27 -1.50
C LEU A 77 -3.95 12.63 -2.19
N GLN A 78 -4.00 13.74 -2.94
CA GLN A 78 -5.25 14.26 -3.49
C GLN A 78 -5.91 13.29 -4.48
N ASN A 79 -7.20 13.05 -4.25
CA ASN A 79 -8.06 12.08 -4.91
C ASN A 79 -7.55 10.63 -4.84
N MET A 80 -6.78 10.27 -3.82
CA MET A 80 -6.33 8.90 -3.63
C MET A 80 -7.33 8.05 -2.83
N SER A 81 -7.64 6.87 -3.35
CA SER A 81 -8.26 5.75 -2.63
C SER A 81 -7.17 4.72 -2.36
N ILE A 82 -6.62 4.77 -1.14
CA ILE A 82 -5.47 3.93 -0.76
C ILE A 82 -5.97 2.51 -0.52
N HIS A 83 -5.31 1.55 -1.16
CA HIS A 83 -5.69 0.13 -1.07
C HIS A 83 -4.54 -0.79 -0.71
N LYS A 84 -3.30 -0.29 -0.72
CA LYS A 84 -2.12 -1.01 -0.26
C LYS A 84 -1.10 -0.05 0.32
N ILE A 85 -0.40 -0.50 1.35
CA ILE A 85 0.69 0.21 2.01
C ILE A 85 1.83 -0.78 2.18
N VAL A 86 3.06 -0.37 1.89
CA VAL A 86 4.28 -1.13 2.18
C VAL A 86 5.37 -0.21 2.68
N GLU A 87 6.38 -0.77 3.32
CA GLU A 87 7.58 -0.06 3.73
C GLU A 87 8.78 -0.59 2.95
N ASP A 88 9.63 0.32 2.46
CA ASP A 88 10.91 -0.05 1.87
C ASP A 88 12.02 -0.16 2.92
N LYS A 89 13.18 -0.70 2.53
CA LYS A 89 14.32 -0.90 3.46
C LYS A 89 14.88 0.38 4.07
N ASN A 90 14.58 1.54 3.49
CA ASN A 90 15.04 2.83 3.99
C ASN A 90 14.04 3.42 4.99
N GLY A 91 12.91 2.74 5.25
CA GLY A 91 11.84 3.20 6.12
C GLY A 91 10.83 4.11 5.42
N ASN A 92 10.89 4.26 4.09
CA ASN A 92 9.87 5.04 3.40
C ASN A 92 8.59 4.22 3.28
N LEU A 93 7.45 4.86 3.51
CA LEU A 93 6.15 4.26 3.35
C LEU A 93 5.57 4.58 1.98
N TRP A 94 5.12 3.55 1.28
CA TRP A 94 4.56 3.65 -0.05
C TRP A 94 3.07 3.32 -0.01
N PHE A 95 2.25 4.24 -0.51
CA PHE A 95 0.79 4.18 -0.52
C PHE A 95 0.29 4.04 -1.95
N ALA A 96 -0.41 2.94 -2.26
CA ALA A 96 -0.95 2.68 -3.58
C ALA A 96 -2.41 3.13 -3.72
N SER A 97 -2.69 3.92 -4.74
CA SER A 97 -4.04 4.32 -5.13
C SER A 97 -4.58 3.45 -6.27
N ARG A 98 -5.89 3.17 -6.24
CA ARG A 98 -6.58 2.45 -7.32
C ARG A 98 -6.66 3.24 -8.63
N SER A 99 -6.47 4.56 -8.60
CA SER A 99 -6.67 5.43 -9.78
C SER A 99 -5.67 6.56 -9.96
N ASN A 100 -4.91 6.92 -8.92
CA ASN A 100 -4.11 8.16 -8.88
C ASN A 100 -2.61 7.92 -8.67
N GLY A 101 -2.12 6.68 -8.84
CA GLY A 101 -0.70 6.34 -8.74
C GLY A 101 -0.26 5.98 -7.33
N LEU A 102 0.94 6.44 -6.95
CA LEU A 102 1.58 6.15 -5.67
C LEU A 102 1.88 7.46 -4.92
N ALA A 103 1.88 7.40 -3.60
CA ALA A 103 2.52 8.40 -2.76
C ALA A 103 3.59 7.71 -1.91
N MET A 104 4.74 8.36 -1.71
CA MET A 104 5.81 7.90 -0.82
C MET A 104 5.99 8.92 0.29
N PHE A 105 6.03 8.48 1.54
CA PHE A 105 6.36 9.29 2.71
C PHE A 105 7.76 8.92 3.21
N ASP A 106 8.65 9.90 3.28
CA ASP A 106 10.05 9.72 3.72
C ASP A 106 10.26 9.93 5.24
N GLY A 107 9.17 10.09 5.99
CA GLY A 107 9.18 10.44 7.40
C GLY A 107 8.95 11.93 7.67
N GLU A 108 9.10 12.79 6.64
CA GLU A 108 8.86 14.23 6.74
C GLU A 108 7.94 14.75 5.64
N HIS A 109 8.13 14.31 4.40
CA HIS A 109 7.47 14.82 3.20
C HIS A 109 6.83 13.68 2.40
N PHE A 110 5.75 14.03 1.70
CA PHE A 110 5.14 13.16 0.71
C PHE A 110 5.66 13.49 -0.68
N HIS A 111 5.81 12.46 -1.50
CA HIS A 111 6.19 12.54 -2.91
C HIS A 111 5.19 11.73 -3.74
N SER A 112 4.56 12.35 -4.73
CA SER A 112 3.57 11.67 -5.58
C SER A 112 4.20 11.16 -6.87
N PHE A 113 3.79 9.95 -7.27
CA PHE A 113 4.17 9.32 -8.54
C PHE A 113 2.93 8.95 -9.34
N ASN A 114 2.88 9.37 -10.59
CA ASN A 114 1.82 9.16 -11.56
C ASN A 114 2.42 9.05 -12.98
N ARG A 115 1.56 8.97 -13.98
CA ARG A 115 1.97 8.79 -15.38
C ARG A 115 2.80 9.94 -15.95
N GLU A 116 2.65 11.14 -15.42
CA GLU A 116 3.37 12.32 -15.87
C GLU A 116 4.80 12.36 -15.33
N ASN A 117 5.10 11.61 -14.27
CA ASN A 117 6.42 11.62 -13.61
C ASN A 117 7.06 10.22 -13.46
N GLY A 118 6.63 9.25 -14.27
CA GLY A 118 7.40 8.01 -14.52
C GLY A 118 6.62 6.70 -14.41
N LEU A 119 5.41 6.71 -13.83
CA LEU A 119 4.58 5.51 -13.83
C LEU A 119 4.02 5.21 -15.22
N SER A 120 3.89 3.93 -15.53
CA SER A 120 3.31 3.45 -16.78
C SER A 120 1.78 3.58 -16.79
N SER A 121 1.16 3.61 -15.61
CA SER A 121 -0.28 3.83 -15.39
C SER A 121 -0.53 4.36 -13.98
N ASN A 122 -1.58 5.16 -13.81
CA ASN A 122 -2.04 5.62 -12.49
C ASN A 122 -2.86 4.57 -11.74
N ARG A 123 -3.27 3.51 -12.44
CA ARG A 123 -3.98 2.38 -11.82
C ARG A 123 -2.97 1.36 -11.34
N ILE A 124 -2.73 1.37 -10.04
CA ILE A 124 -1.88 0.41 -9.35
C ILE A 124 -2.74 -0.79 -8.95
N TYR A 125 -2.26 -1.99 -9.30
CA TYR A 125 -2.92 -3.24 -8.91
C TYR A 125 -2.28 -3.83 -7.67
N ASP A 126 -0.95 -3.82 -7.63
CA ASP A 126 -0.21 -4.38 -6.52
C ASP A 126 1.12 -3.64 -6.30
N LEU A 127 1.60 -3.70 -5.07
CA LEU A 127 2.76 -2.99 -4.56
C LEU A 127 3.44 -3.85 -3.51
N ASN A 128 4.70 -4.24 -3.70
CA ASN A 128 5.49 -4.98 -2.71
C ASN A 128 6.94 -4.49 -2.72
N THR A 129 7.71 -4.90 -1.73
CA THR A 129 9.15 -4.64 -1.65
C THR A 129 9.91 -5.96 -1.72
N ASP A 130 11.06 -5.96 -2.40
CA ASP A 130 11.93 -7.13 -2.50
C ASP A 130 12.97 -7.18 -1.35
N SER A 131 13.74 -8.28 -1.27
CA SER A 131 14.77 -8.43 -0.23
C SER A 131 15.91 -7.41 -0.39
N ASN A 132 16.03 -6.79 -1.57
CA ASN A 132 16.98 -5.71 -1.83
C ASN A 132 16.41 -4.35 -1.44
N GLY A 133 15.14 -4.28 -1.01
CA GLY A 133 14.40 -3.07 -0.68
C GLY A 133 14.02 -2.22 -1.90
N ASP A 134 14.03 -2.81 -3.09
CA ASP A 134 13.45 -2.19 -4.28
C ASP A 134 11.92 -2.33 -4.22
N VAL A 135 11.21 -1.34 -4.75
CA VAL A 135 9.74 -1.33 -4.73
C VAL A 135 9.22 -1.83 -6.07
N LEU A 136 8.46 -2.92 -6.05
CA LEU A 136 7.87 -3.55 -7.21
C LEU A 136 6.39 -3.16 -7.30
N ILE A 137 5.96 -2.80 -8.49
CA ILE A 137 4.60 -2.31 -8.76
C ILE A 137 4.07 -2.98 -10.02
N SER A 138 2.86 -3.53 -9.94
CA SER A 138 2.11 -3.93 -11.14
C SER A 138 1.08 -2.86 -11.52
N THR A 139 0.98 -2.58 -12.82
CA THR A 139 0.08 -1.54 -13.32
C THR A 139 -0.81 -2.04 -14.47
N ALA A 140 -1.90 -1.32 -14.72
CA ALA A 140 -2.88 -1.68 -15.74
C ALA A 140 -2.45 -1.55 -17.21
N ARG A 141 -1.16 -1.35 -17.53
CA ARG A 141 -0.72 -1.21 -18.93
C ARG A 141 0.60 -1.91 -19.25
N VAL A 142 1.43 -2.19 -18.24
CA VAL A 142 2.80 -2.66 -18.41
C VAL A 142 3.13 -3.57 -17.24
N GLY A 143 3.68 -4.76 -17.51
CA GLY A 143 3.98 -5.84 -16.55
C GLY A 143 4.32 -5.41 -15.13
N ILE A 144 5.61 -5.30 -14.79
CA ILE A 144 6.08 -4.82 -13.49
C ILE A 144 7.00 -3.60 -13.70
N GLN A 145 6.76 -2.53 -12.95
CA GLN A 145 7.73 -1.46 -12.76
C GLN A 145 8.43 -1.62 -11.42
N ILE A 146 9.72 -1.30 -11.41
CA ILE A 146 10.58 -1.35 -10.24
C ILE A 146 11.10 0.06 -9.98
N PHE A 147 10.89 0.55 -8.77
CA PHE A 147 11.54 1.77 -8.29
C PHE A 147 12.84 1.41 -7.59
N LYS A 148 13.96 1.83 -8.19
CA LYS A 148 15.30 1.50 -7.72
C LYS A 148 16.23 2.70 -7.85
N HIS A 149 16.93 3.04 -6.76
CA HIS A 149 17.84 4.19 -6.70
C HIS A 149 17.20 5.51 -7.19
N ASN A 150 15.98 5.81 -6.73
CA ASN A 150 15.19 6.97 -7.14
C ASN A 150 14.87 7.04 -8.66
N GLN A 151 14.88 5.90 -9.35
CA GLN A 151 14.60 5.83 -10.78
C GLN A 151 13.61 4.71 -11.09
N TRP A 152 12.74 4.96 -12.08
CA TRP A 152 11.79 3.99 -12.59
C TRP A 152 12.45 3.08 -13.62
N GLN A 153 12.36 1.77 -13.42
CA GLN A 153 12.75 0.75 -14.38
C GLN A 153 11.55 -0.11 -14.73
N THR A 154 11.34 -0.39 -16.01
CA THR A 154 10.25 -1.25 -16.45
C THR A 154 10.81 -2.64 -16.74
N TYR A 155 10.29 -3.64 -16.04
CA TYR A 155 10.52 -5.04 -16.37
C TYR A 155 9.32 -5.57 -17.15
N LEU A 156 9.53 -5.85 -18.42
CA LEU A 156 8.62 -6.66 -19.21
C LEU A 156 9.09 -8.10 -19.05
N PRO A 157 8.31 -8.98 -18.39
CA PRO A 157 8.56 -10.40 -18.51
C PRO A 157 8.64 -10.75 -20.00
N ASN A 158 9.56 -11.63 -20.39
CA ASN A 158 9.66 -12.19 -21.74
C ASN A 158 8.47 -13.15 -22.01
N ILE A 159 7.25 -12.66 -21.77
CA ILE A 159 6.01 -13.40 -21.91
C ILE A 159 5.25 -12.69 -23.03
N ASN A 160 5.03 -13.44 -24.09
CA ASN A 160 4.47 -12.97 -25.35
C ASN A 160 2.96 -12.74 -25.19
N TYR A 161 2.55 -11.68 -24.51
CA TYR A 161 1.13 -11.31 -24.41
C TYR A 161 0.91 -9.86 -24.77
N ASP A 162 0.24 -9.66 -25.90
CA ASP A 162 -0.24 -8.36 -26.37
C ASP A 162 -1.30 -7.72 -25.43
N ARG A 163 -1.79 -8.41 -24.37
CA ARG A 163 -2.97 -7.96 -23.58
C ARG A 163 -3.05 -8.36 -22.11
N SER A 164 -2.12 -9.13 -21.53
CA SER A 164 -2.31 -9.67 -20.17
C SER A 164 -1.78 -8.69 -19.11
N TYR A 165 -2.66 -8.27 -18.18
CA TYR A 165 -2.32 -7.41 -17.05
C TYR A 165 -1.90 -8.26 -15.84
N VAL A 166 -0.93 -7.79 -15.06
CA VAL A 166 -0.57 -8.41 -13.77
C VAL A 166 -1.51 -7.87 -12.70
N SER A 167 -2.43 -8.70 -12.25
CA SER A 167 -3.47 -8.34 -11.27
C SER A 167 -2.95 -8.39 -9.83
N SER A 168 -1.99 -9.26 -9.55
CA SER A 168 -1.22 -9.31 -8.32
C SER A 168 0.09 -10.06 -8.54
N PHE A 169 1.04 -9.91 -7.63
CA PHE A 169 2.25 -10.71 -7.64
C PHE A 169 2.69 -11.08 -6.22
N PHE A 170 3.39 -12.20 -6.12
CA PHE A 170 3.97 -12.68 -4.88
C PHE A 170 5.48 -12.78 -5.04
N LEU A 171 6.23 -12.35 -4.03
CA LEU A 171 7.68 -12.37 -4.02
C LEU A 171 8.16 -13.32 -2.93
N GLU A 172 9.00 -14.28 -3.31
CA GLU A 172 9.68 -15.19 -2.38
C GLU A 172 10.94 -14.54 -1.79
N ASP A 173 11.45 -15.11 -0.70
CA ASP A 173 12.66 -14.62 -0.01
C ASP A 173 13.91 -14.61 -0.92
N ASP A 174 13.94 -15.44 -1.96
CA ASP A 174 15.02 -15.48 -2.95
C ASP A 174 14.82 -14.51 -4.13
N ASN A 175 13.81 -13.64 -4.05
CA ASN A 175 13.34 -12.73 -5.09
C ASN A 175 12.73 -13.40 -6.32
N THR A 176 12.33 -14.67 -6.24
CA THR A 176 11.45 -15.26 -7.24
C THR A 176 10.09 -14.54 -7.22
N ILE A 177 9.65 -14.09 -8.40
CA ILE A 177 8.37 -13.37 -8.56
C ILE A 177 7.38 -14.30 -9.25
N TRP A 178 6.27 -14.57 -8.58
CA TRP A 178 5.10 -15.24 -9.15
C TRP A 178 4.06 -14.20 -9.57
N LEU A 179 3.59 -14.31 -10.81
CA LEU A 179 2.65 -13.37 -11.41
C LEU A 179 1.27 -14.00 -11.51
N ASN A 180 0.28 -13.29 -10.99
CA ASN A 180 -1.09 -13.56 -11.36
C ASN A 180 -1.50 -12.61 -12.48
N THR A 181 -1.90 -13.18 -13.62
CA THR A 181 -2.39 -12.41 -14.76
C THR A 181 -3.84 -12.78 -15.04
N ASP A 182 -4.56 -11.90 -15.74
CA ASP A 182 -5.95 -12.18 -16.14
C ASP A 182 -6.10 -13.45 -16.99
N ASP A 183 -5.01 -13.92 -17.63
CA ASP A 183 -5.00 -15.08 -18.53
C ASP A 183 -4.35 -16.35 -17.93
N ALA A 184 -3.48 -16.24 -16.92
CA ALA A 184 -2.81 -17.37 -16.28
C ALA A 184 -2.05 -16.99 -14.98
N PHE A 185 -1.78 -18.00 -14.14
CA PHE A 185 -0.78 -17.93 -13.06
C PHE A 185 0.57 -18.39 -13.61
N ILE A 186 1.62 -17.58 -13.47
CA ILE A 186 2.95 -17.84 -14.05
C ILE A 186 4.03 -17.64 -12.99
#